data_AF-A0A2D9HZ15-F1
#
_entry.id   AF-A0A2D9HZ15-F1
#
_cell.length_a   1.000
_cell.length_b   1.000
_cell.length_c   1.000
_cell.angle_alpha   90.00
_cell.angle_beta   90.00
_cell.angle_gamma   90.00
#
_symmetry.space_group_name_H-M   'P 1'
#
loop_
_entity.id
_entity.type
_entity.pdbx_description
1 polymer ?
#
loop_
_entity_poly.entity_id
_entity_poly.type
_entity_poly.pdbx_seq_one_letter_code
_entity_poly.pdbx_strand_id
1 'polypeptide(L)'
;MDIDFSAKMYSDPTMRPHLKKLYDSQYAAFYERIDAMPETPTTVSMTMPDGQSVELHELSAEQYRAAVPSFDKWLELQSRIMSDTGDIPGSLQSVERARQHVQNLEQNDPGSPSGVRTVFATGSEILGYINMDGSVATHAGGSVLQDIAKKADAMGLSGEAKIAYLQDEGKKALSARYGNLQVSNYNTSNMLNKTEFANRWYPHHDTYESYQSALASARAHLEETEQLYQQQMERRNAMQAFLLQSIEDSQSSPMIQAEDENPLMALSQSTT
;
A
#
# COMPACT_ATOMS: atom_id res chain seq x y z
N MET A 1 14.64 -14.55 -27.41
CA MET A 1 15.42 -13.51 -26.73
C MET A 1 14.70 -13.25 -25.42
N ASP A 2 15.35 -13.49 -24.28
CA ASP A 2 14.72 -13.29 -22.97
C ASP A 2 15.06 -11.86 -22.53
N ILE A 3 14.09 -10.94 -22.64
CA ILE A 3 14.29 -9.52 -22.34
C ILE A 3 14.00 -9.32 -20.86
N ASP A 4 14.99 -8.84 -20.11
CA ASP A 4 14.82 -8.53 -18.70
C ASP A 4 14.10 -7.18 -18.53
N PHE A 5 12.78 -7.24 -18.29
CA PHE A 5 11.93 -6.08 -17.98
C PHE A 5 12.06 -5.65 -16.50
N SER A 6 13.29 -5.49 -16.03
CA SER A 6 13.64 -4.98 -14.70
C SER A 6 14.19 -3.55 -14.77
N ALA A 7 14.53 -2.96 -13.61
CA ALA A 7 15.12 -1.61 -13.55
C ALA A 7 16.37 -1.48 -14.44
N LYS A 8 17.11 -2.58 -14.63
CA LYS A 8 18.31 -2.62 -15.48
C LYS A 8 18.04 -2.28 -16.94
N MET A 9 16.82 -2.54 -17.43
CA MET A 9 16.38 -2.21 -18.79
C MET A 9 16.57 -0.72 -19.10
N TYR A 10 16.31 0.17 -18.12
CA TYR A 10 16.44 1.62 -18.32
C TYR A 10 17.89 2.10 -18.41
N SER A 11 18.84 1.27 -17.99
CA SER A 11 20.28 1.51 -18.13
C SER A 11 20.91 0.78 -19.31
N ASP A 12 20.16 -0.07 -20.03
CA ASP A 12 20.65 -0.86 -21.15
C ASP A 12 20.74 -0.01 -22.44
N PRO A 13 21.94 0.19 -23.01
CA PRO A 13 22.11 0.94 -24.26
C PRO A 13 21.32 0.38 -25.43
N THR A 14 21.10 -0.93 -25.49
CA THR A 14 20.35 -1.60 -26.57
C THR A 14 18.85 -1.33 -26.51
N MET A 15 18.33 -1.07 -25.30
CA MET A 15 16.92 -0.74 -25.07
C MET A 15 16.61 0.74 -25.26
N ARG A 16 17.64 1.60 -25.22
CA ARG A 16 17.52 3.06 -25.37
C ARG A 16 16.68 3.52 -26.58
N PRO A 17 16.83 2.99 -27.81
CA PRO A 17 15.97 3.41 -28.93
C PRO A 17 14.49 3.03 -28.74
N HIS A 18 14.21 1.88 -28.13
CA HIS A 18 12.85 1.41 -27.86
C HIS A 18 12.19 2.22 -26.73
N LEU A 19 12.96 2.50 -25.67
CA LEU A 19 12.55 3.37 -24.58
C LEU A 19 12.32 4.81 -25.04
N LYS A 20 13.09 5.29 -26.03
CA LYS A 20 12.86 6.60 -26.63
C LYS A 20 11.50 6.66 -27.35
N LYS A 21 11.16 5.63 -28.13
CA LYS A 21 9.83 5.52 -28.77
C LYS A 21 8.70 5.49 -27.73
N LEU A 22 8.88 4.76 -26.63
CA LEU A 22 7.91 4.71 -25.54
C LEU A 22 7.75 6.09 -24.88
N TYR A 23 8.86 6.75 -24.52
CA TYR A 23 8.86 8.11 -23.98
C TYR A 23 8.12 9.08 -24.91
N ASP A 24 8.45 9.07 -26.19
CA ASP A 24 7.82 9.96 -27.18
C ASP A 24 6.31 9.70 -27.27
N SER A 25 5.87 8.43 -27.27
CA SER A 25 4.45 8.10 -27.30
C SER A 25 3.69 8.55 -26.05
N GLN A 26 4.32 8.54 -24.87
CA GLN A 26 3.68 8.95 -23.61
C GLN A 26 3.48 10.46 -23.55
N TYR A 27 4.41 11.22 -24.11
CA TYR A 27 4.38 12.69 -24.07
C TYR A 27 3.81 13.32 -25.36
N ALA A 28 3.55 12.56 -26.42
CA ALA A 28 3.03 13.08 -27.70
C ALA A 28 1.78 13.95 -27.51
N ALA A 29 0.72 13.41 -26.88
CA ALA A 29 -0.52 14.15 -26.65
C ALA A 29 -0.31 15.38 -25.73
N PHE A 30 0.68 15.32 -24.83
CA PHE A 30 1.02 16.46 -23.97
C PHE A 30 1.68 17.58 -24.76
N TYR A 31 2.62 17.25 -25.66
CA TYR A 31 3.22 18.22 -26.56
C TYR A 31 2.19 18.82 -27.54
N GLU A 32 1.32 18.00 -28.13
CA GLU A 32 0.22 18.50 -28.99
C GLU A 32 -0.67 19.49 -28.23
N ARG A 33 -1.02 19.19 -26.98
CA ARG A 33 -1.79 20.11 -26.13
C ARG A 33 -1.02 21.41 -25.88
N ILE A 34 0.27 21.34 -25.54
CA ILE A 34 1.09 22.53 -25.26
C ILE A 34 1.21 23.41 -26.52
N ASP A 35 1.41 22.79 -27.69
CA ASP A 35 1.55 23.49 -28.96
C ASP A 35 0.25 24.18 -29.38
N ALA A 36 -0.90 23.68 -28.93
CA ALA A 36 -2.22 24.28 -29.14
C ALA A 36 -2.58 25.36 -28.10
N MET A 37 -1.73 25.64 -27.10
CA MET A 37 -2.03 26.64 -26.07
C MET A 37 -1.95 28.07 -26.64
N PRO A 38 -2.80 29.00 -26.15
CA PRO A 38 -2.69 30.41 -26.53
C PRO A 38 -1.38 31.01 -26.02
N GLU A 39 -0.80 31.93 -26.79
CA GLU A 39 0.46 32.62 -26.44
C GLU A 39 0.37 33.39 -25.11
N THR A 40 -0.81 33.90 -24.79
CA THR A 40 -1.10 34.54 -23.50
C THR A 40 -1.79 33.55 -22.57
N PRO A 41 -1.20 33.20 -21.41
CA PRO A 41 -1.80 32.28 -20.47
C PRO A 41 -3.14 32.80 -19.94
N THR A 42 -4.09 31.89 -19.73
CA THR A 42 -5.41 32.25 -19.23
C THR A 42 -5.34 32.55 -17.73
N THR A 43 -5.89 33.69 -17.30
CA THR A 43 -6.08 34.01 -15.89
C THR A 43 -7.51 33.69 -15.49
N VAL A 44 -7.69 32.93 -14.41
CA VAL A 44 -8.99 32.61 -13.83
C VAL A 44 -9.05 33.17 -12.41
N SER A 45 -10.03 34.02 -12.14
CA SER A 45 -10.29 34.51 -10.78
C SER A 45 -11.17 33.52 -10.03
N MET A 46 -10.72 33.06 -8.87
CA MET A 46 -11.47 32.20 -7.95
C MET A 46 -11.75 32.95 -6.65
N THR A 47 -13.02 33.00 -6.22
CA THR A 47 -13.37 33.53 -4.90
C THR A 47 -13.33 32.43 -3.87
N MET A 48 -12.49 32.61 -2.85
CA MET A 48 -12.35 31.71 -1.70
C MET A 48 -13.57 31.82 -0.76
N PRO A 49 -13.80 30.82 0.11
CA PRO A 49 -14.94 30.81 1.04
C PRO A 49 -14.99 31.97 2.05
N ASP A 50 -13.86 32.65 2.27
CA ASP A 50 -13.73 33.84 3.11
C ASP A 50 -14.06 35.16 2.38
N GLY A 51 -14.43 35.08 1.10
CA GLY A 51 -14.76 36.22 0.24
C GLY A 51 -13.57 36.87 -0.46
N GLN A 52 -12.33 36.39 -0.25
CA GLN A 52 -11.16 36.87 -1.00
C GLN A 52 -11.13 36.27 -2.41
N SER A 53 -10.90 37.10 -3.43
CA SER A 53 -10.64 36.61 -4.78
C SER A 53 -9.15 36.44 -5.01
N VAL A 54 -8.76 35.26 -5.51
CA VAL A 54 -7.40 34.92 -5.92
C VAL A 54 -7.39 34.73 -7.44
N GLU A 55 -6.44 35.35 -8.12
CA GLU A 55 -6.18 35.09 -9.53
C GLU A 55 -5.24 33.90 -9.67
N LEU A 56 -5.68 32.89 -10.41
CA LEU A 56 -4.88 31.74 -10.80
C LEU A 56 -4.45 31.96 -12.25
N HIS A 57 -3.14 32.04 -12.46
CA HIS A 57 -2.56 32.09 -13.80
C HIS A 57 -2.23 30.67 -14.26
N GLU A 58 -2.75 30.27 -15.41
CA GLU A 58 -2.28 29.07 -16.09
C GLU A 58 -0.78 29.23 -16.43
N LEU A 59 -0.01 28.14 -16.36
CA LEU A 59 1.40 28.17 -16.76
C LEU A 59 1.50 28.42 -18.27
N SER A 60 2.56 29.11 -18.69
CA SER A 60 2.82 29.29 -20.12
C SER A 60 3.19 27.98 -20.80
N ALA A 61 3.04 27.91 -22.13
CA ALA A 61 3.50 26.78 -22.93
C ALA A 61 4.98 26.45 -22.67
N GLU A 62 5.83 27.46 -22.53
CA GLU A 62 7.25 27.28 -22.21
C GLU A 62 7.45 26.65 -20.83
N GLN A 63 6.68 27.07 -19.82
CA GLN A 63 6.73 26.49 -18.47
C GLN A 63 6.26 25.04 -18.46
N TYR A 64 5.21 24.69 -19.23
CA TYR A 64 4.78 23.31 -19.38
C TYR A 64 5.83 22.45 -20.11
N ARG A 65 6.47 22.96 -21.18
CA ARG A 65 7.56 22.24 -21.86
C ARG A 65 8.75 22.01 -20.93
N ALA A 66 9.11 23.00 -20.12
CA ALA A 66 10.20 22.88 -19.14
C ALA A 66 9.90 21.89 -18.00
N ALA A 67 8.62 21.65 -17.71
CA ALA A 67 8.20 20.67 -16.71
C ALA A 67 8.29 19.21 -17.22
N VAL A 68 8.31 18.99 -18.54
CA VAL A 68 8.53 17.65 -19.09
C VAL A 68 10.00 17.25 -18.85
N PRO A 69 10.27 16.14 -18.15
CA PRO A 69 11.64 15.69 -17.94
C PRO A 69 12.29 15.34 -19.28
N SER A 70 13.58 15.68 -19.44
CA SER A 70 14.33 15.17 -20.60
C SER A 70 14.34 13.64 -20.62
N PHE A 71 14.56 13.04 -21.80
CA PHE A 71 14.57 11.58 -21.94
C PHE A 71 15.54 10.90 -20.96
N ASP A 72 16.75 11.43 -20.78
CA ASP A 72 17.72 10.88 -19.83
C ASP A 72 17.25 10.97 -18.37
N LYS A 73 16.64 12.11 -18.00
CA LYS A 73 16.08 12.29 -16.66
C LYS A 73 14.87 11.40 -16.43
N TRP A 74 14.07 11.16 -17.47
CA TRP A 74 12.97 10.22 -17.44
C TRP A 74 13.48 8.78 -17.26
N LEU A 75 14.54 8.36 -17.95
CA LEU A 75 15.17 7.05 -17.74
C LEU A 75 15.65 6.87 -16.29
N GLU A 76 16.31 7.88 -15.73
CA GLU A 76 16.75 7.87 -14.33
C GLU A 76 15.57 7.72 -13.36
N LEU A 77 14.51 8.51 -13.58
CA LEU A 77 13.28 8.45 -12.78
C LEU A 77 12.61 7.07 -12.87
N GLN A 78 12.45 6.50 -14.07
CA GLN A 78 11.85 5.18 -14.25
C GLN A 78 12.72 4.07 -13.64
N SER A 79 14.04 4.14 -13.80
CA SER A 79 14.98 3.20 -13.17
C SER A 79 14.86 3.23 -11.65
N ARG A 80 14.77 4.44 -11.06
CA ARG A 80 14.60 4.61 -9.63
C ARG A 80 13.25 4.11 -9.15
N ILE A 81 12.16 4.49 -9.83
CA ILE A 81 10.81 4.02 -9.50
C ILE A 81 10.78 2.49 -9.56
N MET A 82 11.32 1.86 -10.61
CA MET A 82 11.38 0.40 -10.71
C MET A 82 12.34 -0.25 -9.71
N SER A 83 13.33 0.47 -9.17
CA SER A 83 14.18 -0.07 -8.11
C SER A 83 13.50 0.04 -6.74
N ASP A 84 12.79 1.16 -6.50
CA ASP A 84 12.12 1.47 -5.24
C ASP A 84 10.74 0.78 -5.12
N THR A 85 10.07 0.53 -6.25
CA THR A 85 8.69 0.00 -6.34
C THR A 85 8.53 -1.21 -7.25
N GLY A 86 9.57 -1.59 -8.01
CA GLY A 86 9.44 -2.57 -9.10
C GLY A 86 9.26 -4.02 -8.69
N ASP A 87 9.03 -4.28 -7.41
CA ASP A 87 8.47 -5.55 -7.01
C ASP A 87 6.94 -5.48 -6.99
N ILE A 88 6.31 -6.07 -8.02
CA ILE A 88 4.96 -6.66 -7.91
C ILE A 88 4.76 -7.38 -6.56
N PRO A 89 5.77 -8.08 -5.99
CA PRO A 89 5.67 -8.59 -4.62
C PRO A 89 5.14 -7.58 -3.60
N GLY A 90 5.51 -6.29 -3.66
CA GLY A 90 5.06 -5.29 -2.68
C GLY A 90 3.58 -4.93 -2.79
N SER A 91 3.05 -4.80 -4.02
CA SER A 91 1.63 -4.53 -4.23
C SER A 91 0.78 -5.79 -4.02
N LEU A 92 1.26 -6.96 -4.44
CA LEU A 92 0.64 -8.26 -4.15
C LEU A 92 0.59 -8.53 -2.63
N GLN A 93 1.69 -8.29 -1.90
CA GLN A 93 1.71 -8.39 -0.44
C GLN A 93 0.71 -7.43 0.21
N SER A 94 0.45 -6.27 -0.39
CA SER A 94 -0.54 -5.31 0.13
C SER A 94 -1.96 -5.83 -0.08
N VAL A 95 -2.27 -6.42 -1.24
CA VAL A 95 -3.53 -7.14 -1.48
C VAL A 95 -3.68 -8.31 -0.51
N GLU A 96 -2.64 -9.13 -0.31
CA GLU A 96 -2.67 -10.27 0.62
C GLU A 96 -2.92 -9.82 2.06
N ARG A 97 -2.25 -8.76 2.52
CA ARG A 97 -2.49 -8.17 3.85
C ARG A 97 -3.92 -7.65 4.00
N ALA A 98 -4.47 -6.98 2.98
CA ALA A 98 -5.85 -6.51 3.00
C ALA A 98 -6.84 -7.68 3.06
N ARG A 99 -6.60 -8.75 2.28
CA ARG A 99 -7.42 -9.99 2.33
C ARG A 99 -7.35 -10.67 3.69
N GLN A 100 -6.14 -10.81 4.26
CA GLN A 100 -5.95 -11.35 5.59
C GLN A 100 -6.67 -10.50 6.64
N HIS A 101 -6.67 -9.18 6.51
CA HIS A 101 -7.38 -8.30 7.44
C HIS A 101 -8.90 -8.52 7.38
N VAL A 102 -9.49 -8.58 6.19
CA VAL A 102 -10.92 -8.91 6.02
C VAL A 102 -11.24 -10.29 6.59
N GLN A 103 -10.46 -11.31 6.22
CA GLN A 103 -10.64 -12.67 6.71
C GLN A 103 -10.53 -12.75 8.24
N ASN A 104 -9.56 -12.04 8.82
CA ASN A 104 -9.40 -11.97 10.27
C ASN A 104 -10.64 -11.38 10.92
N LEU A 105 -11.20 -10.29 10.39
CA LEU A 105 -12.45 -9.71 10.91
C LEU A 105 -13.62 -10.69 10.78
N GLU A 106 -13.79 -11.33 9.63
CA GLU A 106 -14.87 -12.30 9.39
C GLU A 106 -14.79 -13.52 10.31
N GLN A 107 -13.59 -13.97 10.67
CA GLN A 107 -13.37 -15.05 11.63
C GLN A 107 -13.54 -14.61 13.10
N ASN A 108 -13.65 -13.31 13.34
CA ASN A 108 -13.62 -12.70 14.67
C ASN A 108 -14.86 -11.85 14.93
N ASP A 109 -16.01 -12.31 14.45
CA ASP A 109 -17.30 -11.63 14.60
C ASP A 109 -17.67 -11.39 16.08
N PRO A 110 -18.64 -10.52 16.39
CA PRO A 110 -19.04 -10.23 17.77
C PRO A 110 -19.53 -11.45 18.57
N GLY A 111 -20.05 -12.49 17.90
CA GLY A 111 -20.44 -13.77 18.49
C GLY A 111 -19.28 -14.73 18.77
N SER A 112 -18.09 -14.45 18.25
CA SER A 112 -16.88 -15.25 18.54
C SER A 112 -16.41 -15.07 19.99
N PRO A 113 -15.65 -16.04 20.55
CA PRO A 113 -15.13 -15.94 21.91
C PRO A 113 -14.32 -14.65 22.14
N SER A 114 -14.50 -14.01 23.30
CA SER A 114 -13.79 -12.77 23.64
C SER A 114 -12.27 -12.95 23.81
N GLY A 115 -11.81 -14.18 24.05
CA GLY A 115 -10.40 -14.48 24.33
C GLY A 115 -9.95 -14.01 25.72
N VAL A 116 -10.85 -13.48 26.55
CA VAL A 116 -10.52 -13.00 27.89
C VAL A 116 -10.52 -14.16 28.88
N ARG A 117 -9.41 -14.31 29.60
CA ARG A 117 -9.17 -15.36 30.61
C ARG A 117 -9.50 -14.89 32.03
N THR A 118 -9.15 -13.66 32.37
CA THR A 118 -9.41 -13.10 33.71
C THR A 118 -9.77 -11.62 33.61
N VAL A 119 -10.76 -11.19 34.40
CA VAL A 119 -11.12 -9.78 34.56
C VAL A 119 -10.95 -9.36 36.02
N PHE A 120 -10.31 -8.21 36.22
CA PHE A 120 -10.24 -7.50 37.49
C PHE A 120 -11.18 -6.30 37.44
N ALA A 121 -12.08 -6.19 38.41
CA ALA A 121 -13.08 -5.12 38.44
C ALA A 121 -13.38 -4.65 39.87
N THR A 122 -13.93 -3.45 39.99
CA THR A 122 -14.50 -2.89 41.21
C THR A 122 -15.95 -2.48 40.94
N GLY A 123 -16.90 -3.27 41.42
CA GLY A 123 -18.31 -3.10 41.05
C GLY A 123 -18.51 -3.28 39.54
N SER A 124 -19.05 -2.25 38.88
CA SER A 124 -19.25 -2.22 37.42
C SER A 124 -18.03 -1.71 36.64
N GLU A 125 -16.98 -1.23 37.31
CA GLU A 125 -15.80 -0.67 36.64
C GLU A 125 -14.74 -1.73 36.44
N ILE A 126 -14.36 -1.95 35.18
CA ILE A 126 -13.23 -2.81 34.83
C ILE A 126 -11.91 -2.08 35.09
N LEU A 127 -11.00 -2.74 35.80
CA LEU A 127 -9.64 -2.24 36.07
C LEU A 127 -8.66 -2.77 35.02
N GLY A 128 -8.86 -3.99 34.54
CA GLY A 128 -8.03 -4.62 33.52
C GLY A 128 -8.41 -6.08 33.33
N TYR A 129 -7.85 -6.69 32.29
CA TYR A 129 -8.09 -8.10 31.98
C TYR A 129 -6.86 -8.75 31.36
N ILE A 130 -6.79 -10.08 31.51
CA ILE A 130 -5.76 -10.97 30.95
C ILE A 130 -6.43 -11.79 29.85
N ASN A 131 -5.83 -11.84 28.68
CA ASN A 131 -6.27 -12.69 27.58
C ASN A 131 -5.70 -14.12 27.67
N MET A 132 -6.25 -15.04 26.89
CA MET A 132 -5.82 -16.44 26.82
C MET A 132 -4.38 -16.62 26.33
N ASP A 133 -3.82 -15.64 25.64
CA ASP A 133 -2.41 -15.61 25.21
C ASP A 133 -1.48 -15.00 26.28
N GLY A 134 -2.02 -14.57 27.41
CA GLY A 134 -1.28 -13.90 28.48
C GLY A 134 -0.98 -12.43 28.22
N SER A 135 -1.55 -11.81 27.18
CA SER A 135 -1.53 -10.37 27.01
C SER A 135 -2.47 -9.70 28.03
N VAL A 136 -2.15 -8.46 28.38
CA VAL A 136 -2.85 -7.70 29.43
C VAL A 136 -3.36 -6.39 28.87
N ALA A 137 -4.64 -6.11 29.10
CA ALA A 137 -5.25 -4.81 28.87
C ALA A 137 -5.56 -4.14 30.21
N THR A 138 -5.37 -2.83 30.27
CA THR A 138 -5.52 -2.07 31.51
C THR A 138 -6.35 -0.81 31.30
N HIS A 139 -7.19 -0.51 32.28
CA HIS A 139 -8.02 0.70 32.35
C HIS A 139 -7.54 1.63 33.47
N ALA A 140 -8.25 2.75 33.64
CA ALA A 140 -8.02 3.66 34.75
C ALA A 140 -8.06 2.90 36.09
N GLY A 141 -6.98 3.01 36.88
CA GLY A 141 -6.84 2.30 38.15
C GLY A 141 -6.14 0.93 38.09
N GLY A 142 -6.03 0.30 36.92
CA GLY A 142 -5.40 -1.01 36.74
C GLY A 142 -3.97 -0.99 36.21
N SER A 143 -3.31 0.17 36.14
CA SER A 143 -1.97 0.33 35.54
C SER A 143 -0.91 -0.60 36.11
N VAL A 144 -1.03 -1.00 37.38
CA VAL A 144 -0.12 -1.96 38.04
C VAL A 144 -0.06 -3.31 37.33
N LEU A 145 -1.11 -3.71 36.62
CA LEU A 145 -1.12 -4.95 35.83
C LEU A 145 -0.11 -4.90 34.68
N GLN A 146 0.17 -3.73 34.10
CA GLN A 146 1.21 -3.59 33.07
C GLN A 146 2.60 -3.84 33.65
N ASP A 147 2.88 -3.33 34.83
CA ASP A 147 4.18 -3.53 35.50
C ASP A 147 4.38 -5.00 35.88
N ILE A 148 3.32 -5.67 36.30
CA ILE A 148 3.33 -7.11 36.58
C ILE A 148 3.56 -7.91 35.29
N ALA A 149 2.90 -7.53 34.19
CA ALA A 149 3.12 -8.15 32.89
C ALA A 149 4.58 -8.03 32.42
N LYS A 150 5.16 -6.84 32.53
CA LYS A 150 6.59 -6.60 32.20
C LYS A 150 7.52 -7.45 33.06
N LYS A 151 7.22 -7.63 34.35
CA LYS A 151 8.00 -8.53 35.23
C LYS A 151 7.88 -9.98 34.80
N ALA A 152 6.68 -10.44 34.45
CA ALA A 152 6.47 -11.79 33.95
C ALA A 152 7.28 -12.04 32.67
N ASP A 153 7.31 -11.06 31.76
CA ASP A 153 8.11 -11.11 30.53
C ASP A 153 9.62 -11.11 30.84
N ALA A 154 10.08 -10.28 31.77
CA ALA A 154 11.48 -10.25 32.21
C ALA A 154 11.92 -11.57 32.87
N MET A 155 10.98 -12.32 33.48
CA MET A 155 11.21 -13.66 34.01
C MET A 155 11.13 -14.76 32.94
N GLY A 156 10.82 -14.42 31.69
CA GLY A 156 10.65 -15.38 30.60
C GLY A 156 9.40 -16.27 30.74
N LEU A 157 8.40 -15.83 31.50
CA LEU A 157 7.16 -16.60 31.67
C LEU A 157 6.32 -16.54 30.39
N SER A 158 5.69 -17.66 30.04
CA SER A 158 4.77 -17.76 28.90
C SER A 158 3.61 -18.72 29.18
N GLY A 159 2.58 -18.69 28.34
CA GLY A 159 1.41 -19.58 28.44
C GLY A 159 0.73 -19.56 29.81
N GLU A 160 0.34 -20.74 30.30
CA GLU A 160 -0.34 -20.89 31.59
C GLU A 160 0.50 -20.41 32.78
N ALA A 161 1.84 -20.51 32.73
CA ALA A 161 2.71 -20.01 33.79
C ALA A 161 2.67 -18.48 33.90
N LYS A 162 2.66 -17.78 32.74
CA LYS A 162 2.47 -16.33 32.70
C LYS A 162 1.09 -15.94 33.21
N ILE A 163 0.04 -16.63 32.77
CA ILE A 163 -1.34 -16.37 33.19
C ILE A 163 -1.47 -16.54 34.71
N ALA A 164 -0.98 -17.64 35.28
CA ALA A 164 -1.03 -17.89 36.72
C ALA A 164 -0.30 -16.80 37.53
N TYR A 165 0.89 -16.40 37.08
CA TYR A 165 1.65 -15.32 37.72
C TYR A 165 0.90 -13.97 37.66
N LEU A 166 0.36 -13.61 36.49
CA LEU A 166 -0.41 -12.39 36.30
C LEU A 166 -1.68 -12.37 37.17
N GLN A 167 -2.35 -13.52 37.31
CA GLN A 167 -3.53 -13.66 38.16
C GLN A 167 -3.20 -13.44 39.64
N ASP A 168 -2.16 -14.11 40.14
CA ASP A 168 -1.80 -14.08 41.56
C ASP A 168 -1.28 -12.69 41.97
N GLU A 169 -0.26 -12.19 41.27
CA GLU A 169 0.33 -10.89 41.58
C GLU A 169 -0.63 -9.73 41.23
N GLY A 170 -1.43 -9.87 40.18
CA GLY A 170 -2.47 -8.90 39.82
C GLY A 170 -3.53 -8.77 40.92
N LYS A 171 -4.04 -9.90 41.42
CA LYS A 171 -5.00 -9.91 42.54
C LYS A 171 -4.40 -9.30 43.79
N LYS A 172 -3.17 -9.68 44.14
CA LYS A 172 -2.47 -9.16 45.32
C LYS A 172 -2.25 -7.65 45.24
N ALA A 173 -1.78 -7.14 44.11
CA ALA A 173 -1.52 -5.72 43.93
C ALA A 173 -2.80 -4.88 43.89
N LEU A 174 -3.85 -5.37 43.23
CA LEU A 174 -5.12 -4.63 43.13
C LEU A 174 -5.94 -4.69 44.41
N SER A 175 -5.95 -5.82 45.14
CA SER A 175 -6.71 -5.93 46.40
C SER A 175 -6.17 -5.00 47.50
N ALA A 176 -4.87 -4.68 47.47
CA ALA A 176 -4.28 -3.68 48.36
C ALA A 176 -4.80 -2.25 48.09
N ARG A 177 -5.34 -1.98 46.89
CA ARG A 177 -5.83 -0.67 46.46
C ARG A 177 -7.36 -0.58 46.47
N TYR A 178 -8.03 -1.70 46.18
CA TYR A 178 -9.47 -1.77 45.99
C TYR A 178 -10.08 -2.82 46.94
N GLY A 179 -10.71 -2.35 48.03
CA GLY A 179 -11.27 -3.23 49.07
C GLY A 179 -12.44 -4.10 48.61
N ASN A 180 -13.07 -3.77 47.48
CA ASN A 180 -14.18 -4.49 46.85
C ASN A 180 -13.77 -5.13 45.50
N LEU A 181 -12.49 -5.48 45.34
CA LEU A 181 -11.98 -6.13 44.13
C LEU A 181 -12.74 -7.43 43.83
N GLN A 182 -13.23 -7.53 42.61
CA GLN A 182 -13.79 -8.74 42.03
C GLN A 182 -12.84 -9.29 40.97
N VAL A 183 -12.60 -10.60 41.02
CA VAL A 183 -11.79 -11.31 40.02
C VAL A 183 -12.65 -12.39 39.39
N SER A 184 -12.96 -12.24 38.10
CA SER A 184 -13.73 -13.21 37.33
C SER A 184 -12.78 -14.02 36.45
N ASN A 185 -12.90 -15.34 36.48
CA ASN A 185 -12.08 -16.24 35.66
C ASN A 185 -12.96 -16.98 34.66
N TYR A 186 -12.50 -17.00 33.41
CA TYR A 186 -13.15 -17.61 32.28
C TYR A 186 -12.29 -18.74 31.73
N ASN A 187 -12.89 -19.85 31.37
CA ASN A 187 -12.29 -20.97 30.66
C ASN A 187 -13.07 -21.20 29.37
N THR A 188 -12.68 -22.19 28.58
CA THR A 188 -13.32 -22.50 27.29
C THR A 188 -14.82 -22.82 27.40
N SER A 189 -15.31 -23.25 28.57
CA SER A 189 -16.73 -23.63 28.80
C SER A 189 -17.63 -22.50 29.27
N ASN A 190 -17.09 -21.41 29.81
CA ASN A 190 -17.86 -20.28 30.34
C ASN A 190 -17.38 -18.91 29.81
N MET A 191 -16.53 -18.90 28.79
CA MET A 191 -16.04 -17.68 28.15
C MET A 191 -17.19 -16.93 27.49
N LEU A 192 -17.27 -15.64 27.78
CA LEU A 192 -18.19 -14.75 27.11
C LEU A 192 -17.76 -14.55 25.65
N ASN A 193 -18.72 -14.48 24.75
CA ASN A 193 -18.43 -13.93 23.42
C ASN A 193 -18.13 -12.42 23.50
N LYS A 194 -17.64 -11.81 22.42
CA LYS A 194 -17.24 -10.40 22.41
C LYS A 194 -18.42 -9.47 22.73
N THR A 195 -19.61 -9.75 22.21
CA THR A 195 -20.83 -8.98 22.50
C THR A 195 -21.21 -9.06 23.98
N GLU A 196 -21.24 -10.25 24.56
CA GLU A 196 -21.56 -10.46 25.98
C GLU A 196 -20.53 -9.80 26.89
N PHE A 197 -19.25 -9.90 26.54
CA PHE A 197 -18.17 -9.25 27.28
C PHE A 197 -18.32 -7.72 27.22
N ALA A 198 -18.57 -7.17 26.04
CA ALA A 198 -18.74 -5.74 25.87
C ALA A 198 -20.01 -5.22 26.54
N ASN A 199 -21.14 -5.90 26.42
CA ASN A 199 -22.38 -5.52 27.10
C ASN A 199 -22.22 -5.49 28.62
N ARG A 200 -21.37 -6.37 29.15
CA ARG A 200 -21.09 -6.43 30.59
C ARG A 200 -20.20 -5.28 31.08
N TRP A 201 -19.15 -4.94 30.33
CA TRP A 201 -18.10 -4.03 30.81
C TRP A 201 -18.08 -2.66 30.12
N TYR A 202 -18.71 -2.54 28.95
CA TYR A 202 -18.80 -1.35 28.10
C TYR A 202 -20.24 -1.20 27.54
N PRO A 203 -21.26 -0.97 28.39
CA PRO A 203 -22.66 -1.03 27.97
C PRO A 203 -23.08 0.04 26.96
N HIS A 204 -22.25 1.06 26.74
CA HIS A 204 -22.48 2.11 25.73
C HIS A 204 -21.72 1.85 24.42
N HIS A 205 -21.05 0.71 24.28
CA HIS A 205 -20.31 0.36 23.08
C HIS A 205 -21.14 -0.60 22.21
N ASP A 206 -21.59 -0.12 21.05
CA ASP A 206 -22.25 -0.97 20.06
C ASP A 206 -21.19 -1.81 19.32
N THR A 207 -21.01 -3.04 19.80
CA THR A 207 -20.08 -4.00 19.21
C THR A 207 -20.46 -4.42 17.79
N TYR A 208 -21.76 -4.44 17.47
CA TYR A 208 -22.22 -4.86 16.17
C TYR A 208 -22.03 -3.75 15.14
N GLU A 209 -22.40 -2.52 15.48
CA GLU A 209 -22.13 -1.35 14.63
C GLU A 209 -20.63 -1.16 14.40
N SER A 210 -19.81 -1.23 15.46
CA SER A 210 -18.36 -1.10 15.34
C SER A 210 -17.76 -2.21 14.45
N TYR A 211 -18.25 -3.45 14.56
CA TYR A 211 -17.82 -4.54 13.71
C TYR A 211 -18.23 -4.34 12.24
N GLN A 212 -19.49 -3.98 11.99
CA GLN A 212 -19.99 -3.75 10.63
C GLN A 212 -19.25 -2.59 9.95
N SER A 213 -18.99 -1.50 10.69
CA SER A 213 -18.19 -0.38 10.20
C SER A 213 -16.76 -0.82 9.86
N ALA A 214 -16.08 -1.52 10.75
CA ALA A 214 -14.72 -2.01 10.51
C ALA A 214 -14.65 -2.98 9.32
N LEU A 215 -15.59 -3.92 9.20
CA LEU A 215 -15.65 -4.87 8.10
C LEU A 215 -15.94 -4.16 6.77
N ALA A 216 -16.86 -3.20 6.75
CA ALA A 216 -17.15 -2.41 5.56
C ALA A 216 -15.92 -1.60 5.10
N SER A 217 -15.24 -0.92 6.01
CA SER A 217 -14.00 -0.19 5.72
C SER A 217 -12.88 -1.12 5.23
N ALA A 218 -12.71 -2.29 5.84
CA ALA A 218 -11.71 -3.28 5.43
C ALA A 218 -11.98 -3.82 4.01
N ARG A 219 -13.24 -4.10 3.69
CA ARG A 219 -13.65 -4.54 2.34
C ARG A 219 -13.46 -3.45 1.29
N ALA A 220 -13.81 -2.21 1.60
CA ALA A 220 -13.58 -1.08 0.71
C ALA A 220 -12.08 -0.87 0.44
N HIS A 221 -11.24 -0.98 1.48
CA HIS A 221 -9.79 -0.88 1.32
C HIS A 221 -9.20 -2.05 0.50
N LEU A 222 -9.71 -3.26 0.68
CA LEU A 222 -9.34 -4.41 -0.16
C LEU A 222 -9.67 -4.14 -1.63
N GLU A 223 -10.90 -3.69 -1.92
CA GLU A 223 -11.33 -3.37 -3.28
C GLU A 223 -10.43 -2.30 -3.92
N GLU A 224 -10.16 -1.20 -3.21
CA GLU A 224 -9.26 -0.14 -3.69
C GLU A 224 -7.85 -0.69 -3.99
N THR A 225 -7.31 -1.50 -3.08
CA THR A 225 -5.97 -2.09 -3.25
C THR A 225 -5.91 -3.06 -4.42
N GLU A 226 -6.96 -3.86 -4.63
CA GLU A 226 -7.08 -4.76 -5.77
C GLU A 226 -7.20 -3.99 -7.09
N GLN A 227 -7.98 -2.91 -7.13
CA GLN A 227 -8.09 -2.05 -8.32
C GLN A 227 -6.74 -1.40 -8.67
N LEU A 228 -6.02 -0.87 -7.67
CA LEU A 228 -4.68 -0.30 -7.87
C LEU A 228 -3.69 -1.34 -8.39
N TYR A 229 -3.74 -2.56 -7.85
CA TYR A 229 -2.93 -3.67 -8.30
C TYR A 229 -3.22 -4.03 -9.77
N GLN A 230 -4.49 -4.15 -10.15
CA GLN A 230 -4.87 -4.44 -11.54
C GLN A 230 -4.42 -3.34 -12.50
N GLN A 231 -4.62 -2.07 -12.15
CA GLN A 231 -4.15 -0.94 -12.96
C GLN A 231 -2.61 -0.96 -13.12
N GLN A 232 -1.88 -1.32 -12.07
CA GLN A 232 -0.42 -1.46 -12.14
C GLN A 232 -0.03 -2.59 -13.11
N MET A 233 -0.70 -3.74 -13.03
CA MET A 233 -0.48 -4.88 -13.92
C MET A 233 -0.78 -4.54 -15.38
N GLU A 234 -1.91 -3.90 -15.64
CA GLU A 234 -2.29 -3.47 -17.00
C GLU A 234 -1.27 -2.50 -17.59
N ARG A 235 -0.84 -1.48 -16.83
CA ARG A 235 0.19 -0.52 -17.28
C ARG A 235 1.51 -1.22 -17.58
N ARG A 236 1.93 -2.15 -16.72
CA ARG A 236 3.15 -2.93 -16.94
C ARG A 236 3.04 -3.77 -18.21
N ASN A 237 1.94 -4.51 -18.38
CA ASN A 237 1.72 -5.37 -19.54
C ASN A 237 1.67 -4.56 -20.83
N ALA A 238 1.00 -3.41 -20.83
CA ALA A 238 0.95 -2.50 -21.97
C ALA A 238 2.35 -1.97 -22.34
N MET A 239 3.15 -1.58 -21.35
CA MET A 239 4.53 -1.17 -21.57
C MET A 239 5.38 -2.30 -22.16
N GLN A 240 5.28 -3.52 -21.61
CA GLN A 240 6.01 -4.68 -22.10
C GLN A 240 5.62 -5.01 -23.54
N ALA A 241 4.32 -5.05 -23.85
CA ALA A 241 3.83 -5.30 -25.20
C ALA A 241 4.34 -4.25 -26.21
N PHE A 242 4.32 -2.96 -25.84
CA PHE A 242 4.85 -1.90 -26.68
C PHE A 242 6.36 -2.08 -26.96
N LEU A 243 7.14 -2.38 -25.93
CA LEU A 243 8.58 -2.57 -26.08
C LEU A 243 8.91 -3.79 -26.93
N LEU A 244 8.20 -4.90 -26.73
CA LEU A 244 8.34 -6.11 -27.56
C LEU A 244 8.05 -5.81 -29.02
N GLN A 245 6.92 -5.18 -29.32
CA GLN A 245 6.57 -4.79 -30.69
C GLN A 245 7.65 -3.89 -31.30
N SER A 246 8.13 -2.90 -30.54
CA SER A 246 9.17 -2.02 -31.04
C SER A 246 10.48 -2.75 -31.34
N ILE A 247 10.83 -3.80 -30.60
CA ILE A 247 12.02 -4.61 -30.84
C ILE A 247 11.82 -5.45 -32.11
N GLU A 248 10.67 -6.10 -32.24
CA GLU A 248 10.30 -6.92 -33.41
C GLU A 248 10.31 -6.11 -34.71
N ASP A 249 9.73 -4.90 -34.70
CA ASP A 249 9.74 -4.00 -35.86
C ASP A 249 11.17 -3.62 -36.30
N SER A 250 12.08 -3.50 -35.34
CA SER A 250 13.46 -3.11 -35.57
C SER A 250 14.30 -4.28 -36.12
N GLN A 251 13.96 -5.51 -35.75
CA GLN A 251 14.58 -6.73 -36.26
C GLN A 251 14.02 -7.10 -37.65
N SER A 252 12.80 -6.69 -37.96
CA SER A 252 12.12 -6.97 -39.24
C SER A 252 12.48 -6.01 -40.37
N SER A 253 13.31 -4.99 -40.11
CA SER A 253 13.83 -4.05 -41.12
C SER A 253 15.27 -4.40 -41.54
N PRO A 254 15.50 -5.23 -42.56
CA PRO A 254 16.84 -5.43 -43.11
C PRO A 254 17.30 -4.19 -43.90
N MET A 255 18.59 -3.88 -43.77
CA MET A 255 19.31 -2.92 -44.62
C MET A 255 18.95 -3.07 -46.10
N ILE A 256 18.44 -2.01 -46.72
CA ILE A 256 18.70 -1.80 -48.16
C ILE A 256 20.18 -1.40 -48.22
N GLN A 257 21.04 -2.36 -48.56
CA GLN A 257 22.44 -2.13 -48.86
C GLN A 257 22.56 -1.14 -50.02
N ALA A 258 23.40 -0.14 -49.82
CA ALA A 258 23.92 0.70 -50.89
C ALA A 258 24.71 -0.19 -51.87
N GLU A 259 24.21 -0.34 -53.09
CA GLU A 259 25.05 -0.74 -54.23
C GLU A 259 25.79 0.49 -54.72
N ASP A 260 27.05 0.54 -54.32
CA ASP A 260 28.09 1.39 -54.88
C ASP A 260 28.59 0.69 -56.16
N GLU A 261 28.04 1.05 -57.33
CA GLU A 261 28.68 0.73 -58.62
C GLU A 261 29.15 2.03 -59.31
N ASN A 262 30.44 2.25 -59.09
CA ASN A 262 31.41 3.16 -59.70
C ASN A 262 31.17 3.51 -61.20
N PRO A 263 31.26 4.80 -61.60
CA PRO A 263 31.25 5.20 -63.01
C PRO A 263 32.64 5.02 -63.65
N LEU A 264 32.67 4.74 -64.96
CA LEU A 264 33.84 4.68 -65.86
C LEU A 264 34.64 3.36 -65.85
N MET A 265 34.32 2.46 -66.79
CA MET A 265 35.26 1.88 -67.77
C MET A 265 34.55 0.85 -68.68
N ALA A 266 34.11 1.28 -69.87
CA ALA A 266 33.94 0.40 -71.03
C ALA A 266 33.76 1.25 -72.31
N LEU A 267 34.82 1.94 -72.74
CA LEU A 267 35.02 2.21 -74.15
C LEU A 267 35.65 0.95 -74.75
N SER A 268 34.93 0.27 -75.66
CA SER A 268 35.37 -0.03 -77.02
C SER A 268 34.77 -1.31 -77.62
N GLN A 269 34.43 -1.20 -78.91
CA GLN A 269 34.25 -2.25 -79.93
C GLN A 269 32.89 -2.97 -79.97
N SER A 270 32.15 -3.13 -81.08
CA SER A 270 32.28 -2.77 -82.50
C SER A 270 30.95 -3.06 -83.23
N THR A 271 30.67 -2.31 -84.32
CA THR A 271 29.88 -2.66 -85.54
C THR A 271 28.41 -3.13 -85.39
N THR A 272 27.42 -2.52 -86.07
CA THR A 272 27.33 -2.27 -87.52
C THR A 272 26.41 -1.07 -87.80
#